data_AF-A0A518XJP1-F1
#
_entry.id   AF-A0A518XJP1-F1
#
_cell.length_a   1.000
_cell.length_b   1.000
_cell.length_c   1.000
_cell.angle_alpha   90.00
_cell.angle_beta   90.00
_cell.angle_gamma   90.00
#
_symmetry.space_group_name_H-M   'P 1'
#
loop_
_entity.id
_entity.type
_entity.pdbx_description
1 polymer ?
#
loop_
_entity_poly.entity_id
_entity_poly.type
_entity_poly.pdbx_seq_one_letter_code
_entity_poly.pdbx_strand_id
1 'polypeptide(L)'
;MCLLYFLTKNRKVLRDGISVSLIFFMVTFFTLSLSSDARELYALPLLLPLSVIAAAAVPISVIPSFSSFLKGLSFSLILLLIFIGLLVNLPFAFSPLREFVNSFVPGYNPDINPLLVIISLAAPLAVLIVIMKTDSSKTPTVFYFSCLMTIIWSIIMTLGLPLIDYSKRYSDVFSQIQMIVPKGECVISQGLGEPQRAMLHYYTGIKTSRVENGSLNESCHYLLRQGKTTTEKKSFHDLIWSGSRPGEEDEFYEVFKTH
;
A
#
# COMPACT_ATOMS: atom_id res chain seq x y z
N MET A 1 -0.08 -2.74 -37.81
CA MET A 1 -0.56 -1.98 -39.00
C MET A 1 -1.78 -1.12 -38.68
N CYS A 2 -2.83 -1.62 -38.02
CA CYS A 2 -3.98 -0.78 -37.57
C CYS A 2 -3.63 0.37 -36.62
N LEU A 3 -2.72 0.14 -35.66
CA LEU A 3 -2.40 1.14 -34.63
C LEU A 3 -1.62 2.34 -35.20
N LEU A 4 -0.68 2.10 -36.12
CA LEU A 4 0.06 3.15 -36.84
C LEU A 4 -0.82 3.93 -37.82
N TYR A 5 -1.80 3.28 -38.46
CA TYR A 5 -2.80 3.95 -39.31
C TYR A 5 -3.80 4.78 -38.49
N PHE A 6 -4.20 4.30 -37.31
CA PHE A 6 -5.05 5.04 -36.37
C PHE A 6 -4.33 6.28 -35.80
N LEU A 7 -3.07 6.14 -35.42
CA LEU A 7 -2.25 7.24 -34.89
C LEU A 7 -1.94 8.33 -35.93
N THR A 8 -1.78 7.96 -37.20
CA THR A 8 -1.54 8.92 -38.30
C THR A 8 -2.82 9.66 -38.69
N LYS A 9 -3.98 8.98 -38.69
CA LYS A 9 -5.28 9.57 -39.03
C LYS A 9 -5.86 10.48 -37.92
N ASN A 10 -5.57 10.19 -36.65
CA ASN A 10 -6.12 10.92 -35.49
C ASN A 10 -5.10 11.82 -34.76
N ARG A 11 -4.08 12.31 -35.46
CA ARG A 11 -3.03 13.18 -34.89
C ARG A 11 -3.56 14.40 -34.13
N LYS A 12 -4.70 14.96 -34.54
CA LYS A 12 -5.36 16.10 -33.88
C LYS A 12 -6.00 15.68 -32.56
N VAL A 13 -6.80 14.62 -32.56
CA VAL A 13 -7.44 14.04 -31.37
C VAL A 13 -6.39 13.60 -30.33
N LEU A 14 -5.28 13.01 -30.77
CA LEU A 14 -4.17 12.64 -29.87
C LEU A 14 -3.52 13.88 -29.23
N ARG A 15 -3.29 14.94 -30.02
CA ARG A 15 -2.70 16.19 -29.52
C ARG A 15 -3.63 16.88 -28.52
N ASP A 16 -4.92 16.90 -28.81
CA ASP A 16 -5.95 17.49 -27.95
C ASP A 16 -6.06 16.69 -26.64
N GLY A 17 -6.06 15.35 -26.72
CA GLY A 17 -6.07 14.47 -25.55
C GLY A 17 -4.85 14.66 -24.64
N ILE A 18 -3.64 14.70 -25.21
CA ILE A 18 -2.40 14.93 -24.45
C ILE A 18 -2.42 16.32 -23.79
N SER A 19 -2.91 17.34 -24.50
CA SER A 19 -2.99 18.71 -23.97
C SER A 19 -3.95 18.80 -22.79
N VAL A 20 -5.12 18.16 -22.87
CA VAL A 20 -6.09 18.09 -21.76
C VAL A 20 -5.50 17.33 -20.57
N SER A 21 -4.84 16.18 -20.81
CA SER A 21 -4.17 15.43 -19.73
C SER A 21 -3.07 16.25 -19.05
N LEU A 22 -2.28 17.01 -19.81
CA LEU A 22 -1.21 17.85 -19.26
C LEU A 22 -1.78 19.00 -18.42
N ILE A 23 -2.82 19.68 -18.91
CA ILE A 23 -3.50 20.74 -18.16
C ILE A 23 -4.08 20.17 -16.86
N PHE A 24 -4.78 19.03 -16.92
CA PHE A 24 -5.34 18.39 -15.74
C PHE A 24 -4.24 18.01 -14.73
N PHE A 25 -3.12 17.44 -15.20
CA PHE A 25 -1.97 17.13 -14.35
C PHE A 25 -1.42 18.39 -13.66
N MET A 26 -1.18 19.46 -14.42
CA MET A 26 -0.59 20.71 -13.89
C MET A 26 -1.50 21.39 -12.86
N VAL A 27 -2.80 21.50 -13.14
CA VAL A 27 -3.77 22.09 -12.21
C VAL A 27 -3.79 21.29 -10.92
N THR A 28 -3.97 19.97 -11.02
CA THR A 28 -4.08 19.10 -9.85
C THR A 28 -2.77 19.11 -9.05
N PHE A 29 -1.62 19.01 -9.71
CA PHE A 29 -0.31 19.07 -9.06
C PHE A 29 -0.08 20.40 -8.32
N PHE A 30 -0.44 21.53 -8.94
CA PHE A 30 -0.28 22.85 -8.31
C PHE A 30 -1.23 23.03 -7.13
N THR A 31 -2.49 22.57 -7.25
CA THR A 31 -3.44 22.60 -6.12
C THR A 31 -2.97 21.76 -4.93
N LEU A 32 -2.39 20.59 -5.18
CA LEU A 32 -1.80 19.75 -4.15
C LEU A 32 -0.54 20.39 -3.54
N SER A 33 0.30 21.02 -4.37
CA SER A 33 1.53 21.69 -3.90
C SER A 33 1.24 22.89 -2.99
N LEU A 34 0.07 23.52 -3.14
CA LEU A 34 -0.40 24.60 -2.27
C LEU A 34 -1.21 24.10 -1.07
N SER A 35 -1.56 22.80 -1.02
CA SER A 35 -2.31 22.22 0.09
C SER A 35 -1.43 22.14 1.34
N SER A 36 -2.00 22.47 2.50
CA SER A 36 -1.33 22.30 3.80
C SER A 36 -1.24 20.83 4.23
N ASP A 37 -2.04 19.94 3.63
CA ASP A 37 -2.04 18.50 3.92
C ASP A 37 -1.66 17.73 2.65
N ALA A 38 -0.49 17.08 2.70
CA ALA A 38 0.13 16.37 1.59
C ALA A 38 -0.05 14.86 1.75
N ARG A 39 -1.31 14.38 1.65
CA ARG A 39 -1.61 12.94 1.66
C ARG A 39 -1.42 12.35 0.28
N GLU A 40 -0.72 11.22 0.21
CA GLU A 40 -0.49 10.47 -1.03
C GLU A 40 -1.80 10.10 -1.75
N LEU A 41 -2.87 9.86 -0.99
CA LEU A 41 -4.19 9.53 -1.52
C LEU A 41 -4.74 10.62 -2.45
N TYR A 42 -4.43 11.89 -2.18
CA TYR A 42 -4.87 13.01 -3.01
C TYR A 42 -4.16 13.06 -4.37
N ALA A 43 -3.01 12.39 -4.51
CA ALA A 43 -2.27 12.32 -5.76
C ALA A 43 -2.81 11.23 -6.72
N LEU A 44 -3.70 10.35 -6.28
CA LEU A 44 -4.28 9.30 -7.12
C LEU A 44 -4.85 9.79 -8.46
N PRO A 45 -5.57 10.92 -8.54
CA PRO A 45 -6.09 11.43 -9.81
C PRO A 45 -4.97 11.78 -10.82
N LEU A 46 -3.75 12.09 -10.37
CA LEU A 46 -2.60 12.37 -11.25
C LEU A 46 -2.14 11.16 -12.05
N LEU A 47 -2.49 9.93 -11.63
CA LEU A 47 -2.10 8.71 -12.34
C LEU A 47 -2.73 8.63 -13.73
N LEU A 48 -3.98 9.07 -13.88
CA LEU A 48 -4.70 9.02 -15.16
C LEU A 48 -4.01 9.87 -16.25
N PRO A 49 -3.78 11.19 -16.07
CA PRO A 49 -3.10 11.99 -17.08
C PRO A 49 -1.66 11.52 -17.33
N LEU A 50 -0.94 11.08 -16.28
CA LEU A 50 0.41 10.54 -16.42
C LEU A 50 0.42 9.28 -17.28
N SER A 51 -0.56 8.39 -17.12
CA SER A 51 -0.65 7.16 -17.94
C SER A 51 -0.86 7.47 -19.42
N VAL A 52 -1.67 8.48 -19.75
CA VAL A 52 -1.93 8.93 -21.13
C VAL A 52 -0.67 9.55 -21.74
N ILE A 53 -0.01 10.45 -21.01
CA ILE A 53 1.23 11.08 -21.45
C ILE A 53 2.34 10.03 -21.62
N ALA A 54 2.47 9.10 -20.68
CA ALA A 54 3.44 8.01 -20.73
C ALA A 54 3.20 7.12 -21.96
N ALA A 55 1.95 6.71 -22.21
CA ALA A 55 1.59 5.90 -23.37
C ALA A 55 1.93 6.59 -24.70
N ALA A 56 1.79 7.92 -24.77
CA ALA A 56 2.18 8.70 -25.95
C ALA A 56 3.71 8.85 -26.10
N ALA A 57 4.46 8.83 -24.99
CA ALA A 57 5.91 9.00 -24.96
C ALA A 57 6.69 7.71 -25.24
N VAL A 58 6.09 6.53 -25.10
CA VAL A 58 6.81 5.27 -25.32
C VAL A 58 7.22 5.15 -26.80
N PRO A 59 8.52 5.01 -27.09
CA PRO A 59 8.95 4.68 -28.44
C PRO A 59 8.39 3.32 -28.84
N ILE A 60 7.79 3.23 -30.02
CA ILE A 60 7.31 1.98 -30.62
C ILE A 60 8.53 1.23 -31.17
N SER A 61 9.46 0.86 -30.29
CA SER A 61 10.57 -0.01 -30.61
C SER A 61 10.03 -1.43 -30.69
N VAL A 62 9.96 -1.96 -31.90
CA VAL A 62 9.48 -3.32 -32.20
C VAL A 62 10.63 -4.32 -32.25
N ILE A 63 11.88 -3.87 -32.18
CA ILE A 63 13.05 -4.74 -32.33
C ILE A 63 13.37 -5.37 -30.97
N PRO A 64 13.25 -6.70 -30.81
CA PRO A 64 13.67 -7.38 -29.60
C PRO A 64 15.20 -7.30 -29.50
N SER A 65 15.68 -6.34 -28.71
CA SER A 65 17.08 -6.30 -28.28
C SER A 65 17.32 -7.41 -27.25
N PHE A 66 18.53 -7.96 -27.19
CA PHE A 66 18.98 -8.86 -26.11
C PHE A 66 18.66 -8.29 -24.72
N SER A 67 18.79 -6.96 -24.56
CA SER A 67 18.41 -6.26 -23.32
C SER A 67 16.93 -6.40 -22.96
N SER A 68 16.04 -6.43 -23.96
CA SER A 68 14.59 -6.55 -23.77
C SER A 68 14.20 -7.98 -23.37
N PHE A 69 14.86 -8.98 -23.95
CA PHE A 69 14.72 -10.37 -23.53
C PHE A 69 15.18 -10.56 -22.07
N LEU A 70 16.36 -10.06 -21.72
CA LEU A 70 16.91 -10.19 -20.37
C LEU A 70 16.03 -9.51 -19.33
N LYS A 71 15.50 -8.31 -19.63
CA LYS A 71 14.51 -7.62 -18.79
C LYS A 71 13.25 -8.47 -18.61
N GLY A 72 12.68 -9.02 -19.69
CA GLY A 72 11.51 -9.89 -19.61
C GLY A 72 11.74 -11.12 -18.72
N LEU A 73 12.90 -11.77 -18.86
CA LEU A 73 13.29 -12.92 -18.04
C LEU A 73 13.40 -12.54 -16.55
N SER A 74 14.07 -11.43 -16.23
CA SER A 74 14.19 -10.96 -14.85
C SER A 74 12.84 -10.67 -14.20
N PHE A 75 11.92 -10.00 -14.91
CA PHE A 75 10.58 -9.71 -14.38
C PHE A 75 9.73 -10.97 -14.23
N SER A 76 9.84 -11.92 -15.16
CA SER A 76 9.16 -13.22 -15.02
C SER A 76 9.69 -14.02 -13.82
N LEU A 77 10.99 -13.96 -13.56
CA LEU A 77 11.61 -14.60 -12.40
C LEU A 77 11.14 -13.95 -11.09
N ILE A 78 11.07 -12.62 -11.05
CA ILE A 78 10.52 -11.89 -9.89
C ILE A 78 9.06 -12.26 -9.66
N LEU A 79 8.24 -12.31 -10.71
CA LEU A 79 6.85 -12.75 -10.61
C LEU A 79 6.74 -14.17 -10.04
N LEU A 80 7.57 -15.10 -10.52
CA LEU A 80 7.61 -16.47 -10.00
C LEU A 80 7.98 -16.50 -8.51
N LEU A 81 9.01 -15.75 -8.10
CA LEU A 81 9.44 -15.69 -6.70
C LEU A 81 8.36 -15.12 -5.79
N ILE A 82 7.69 -14.04 -6.22
CA ILE A 82 6.57 -13.44 -5.48
C ILE A 82 5.42 -14.44 -5.38
N PHE A 83 5.07 -15.11 -6.48
CA PHE A 83 4.02 -16.12 -6.48
C PHE A 83 4.33 -17.26 -5.52
N ILE A 84 5.55 -17.82 -5.56
CA ILE A 84 6.01 -18.87 -4.65
C ILE A 84 5.96 -18.39 -3.20
N GLY A 85 6.45 -17.19 -2.90
CA GLY A 85 6.40 -16.60 -1.56
C GLY A 85 4.97 -16.53 -1.02
N LEU A 86 4.03 -16.15 -1.87
CA LEU A 86 2.63 -15.99 -1.51
C LEU A 86 1.84 -17.29 -1.47
N LEU A 87 2.40 -18.42 -1.93
CA LEU A 87 1.81 -19.75 -1.72
C LEU A 87 1.70 -20.11 -0.24
N VAL A 88 2.44 -19.43 0.65
CA VAL A 88 2.34 -19.61 2.11
C VAL A 88 0.89 -19.43 2.62
N ASN A 89 0.12 -18.61 1.92
CA ASN A 89 -1.26 -18.33 2.25
C ASN A 89 -2.21 -19.48 1.91
N LEU A 90 -1.76 -20.50 1.17
CA LEU A 90 -2.56 -21.66 0.80
C LEU A 90 -2.42 -22.76 1.85
N PRO A 91 -3.43 -23.65 2.02
CA PRO A 91 -3.41 -24.62 3.11
C PRO A 91 -2.36 -25.71 2.87
N PHE A 92 -2.06 -26.01 1.60
CA PHE A 92 -1.06 -26.97 1.16
C PHE A 92 0.35 -26.38 1.00
N ALA A 93 0.62 -25.19 1.55
CA ALA A 93 1.95 -24.60 1.50
C ALA A 93 3.00 -25.52 2.17
N PHE A 94 4.15 -25.66 1.51
CA PHE A 94 5.27 -26.45 1.99
C PHE A 94 5.80 -25.93 3.34
N SER A 95 6.19 -26.83 4.24
CA SER A 95 6.71 -26.49 5.58
C SER A 95 7.87 -25.48 5.59
N PRO A 96 8.93 -25.59 4.75
CA PRO A 96 10.04 -24.64 4.80
C PRO A 96 9.61 -23.20 4.41
N LEU A 97 8.58 -23.07 3.57
CA LEU A 97 8.05 -21.76 3.20
C LEU A 97 7.31 -21.12 4.38
N ARG A 98 6.54 -21.90 5.14
CA ARG A 98 5.85 -21.44 6.35
C ARG A 98 6.84 -21.02 7.42
N GLU A 99 7.89 -21.82 7.63
CA GLU A 99 8.97 -21.49 8.58
C GLU A 99 9.71 -20.21 8.19
N PHE A 100 10.05 -20.06 6.90
CA PHE A 100 10.67 -18.83 6.39
C PHE A 100 9.78 -17.62 6.68
N VAL A 101 8.51 -17.66 6.29
CA VAL A 101 7.58 -16.53 6.51
C VAL A 101 7.35 -16.27 8.00
N ASN A 102 7.21 -17.31 8.83
CA ASN A 102 7.07 -17.18 10.29
C ASN A 102 8.28 -16.53 10.95
N SER A 103 9.48 -16.64 10.36
CA SER A 103 10.67 -15.95 10.87
C SER A 103 10.60 -14.43 10.65
N PHE A 104 9.90 -13.97 9.61
CA PHE A 104 9.65 -12.53 9.38
C PHE A 104 8.38 -12.03 10.06
N VAL A 105 7.34 -12.87 10.11
CA VAL A 105 6.00 -12.51 10.58
C VAL A 105 5.50 -13.57 11.55
N PRO A 106 5.89 -13.51 12.83
CA PRO A 106 5.59 -14.56 13.80
C PRO A 106 4.08 -14.62 14.11
N GLY A 107 3.56 -15.84 14.23
CA GLY A 107 2.16 -16.10 14.57
C GLY A 107 1.17 -15.89 13.42
N TYR A 108 1.66 -15.60 12.19
CA TYR A 108 0.80 -15.46 11.04
C TYR A 108 0.11 -16.79 10.70
N ASN A 109 -1.23 -16.79 10.76
CA ASN A 109 -2.04 -17.90 10.31
C ASN A 109 -2.94 -17.42 9.15
N PRO A 110 -2.79 -17.96 7.93
CA PRO A 110 -3.53 -17.46 6.78
C PRO A 110 -5.00 -17.86 6.84
N ASP A 111 -5.88 -16.86 6.94
CA ASP A 111 -7.32 -17.02 6.75
C ASP A 111 -7.66 -16.94 5.25
N ILE A 112 -7.95 -18.09 4.65
CA ILE A 112 -8.19 -18.17 3.20
C ILE A 112 -9.64 -17.86 2.89
N ASN A 113 -9.85 -16.81 2.12
CA ASN A 113 -11.10 -16.61 1.42
C ASN A 113 -11.02 -17.25 0.02
N PRO A 114 -11.81 -18.30 -0.28
CA PRO A 114 -11.74 -19.00 -1.56
C PRO A 114 -12.05 -18.08 -2.74
N LEU A 115 -12.86 -17.03 -2.55
CA LEU A 115 -13.16 -16.04 -3.57
C LEU A 115 -11.91 -15.22 -3.95
N LEU A 116 -11.08 -14.83 -2.97
CA LEU A 116 -9.84 -14.11 -3.24
C LEU A 116 -8.84 -14.99 -4.00
N VAL A 117 -8.79 -16.29 -3.70
CA VAL A 117 -7.95 -17.26 -4.43
C VAL A 117 -8.40 -17.38 -5.89
N ILE A 118 -9.70 -17.48 -6.14
CA ILE A 118 -10.24 -17.54 -7.52
C ILE A 118 -9.89 -16.27 -8.29
N ILE A 119 -10.09 -15.09 -7.70
CA ILE A 119 -9.74 -13.80 -8.33
C ILE A 119 -8.23 -13.71 -8.61
N SER A 120 -7.41 -14.17 -7.66
CA SER A 120 -5.94 -14.18 -7.79
C SER A 120 -5.44 -15.01 -8.97
N LEU A 121 -6.21 -16.02 -9.40
CA LEU A 121 -5.90 -16.86 -10.56
C LEU A 121 -6.53 -16.33 -11.84
N ALA A 122 -7.76 -15.83 -11.75
CA ALA A 122 -8.52 -15.34 -12.90
C ALA A 122 -7.88 -14.12 -13.56
N ALA A 123 -7.39 -13.15 -12.77
CA ALA A 123 -6.77 -11.94 -13.32
C ALA A 123 -5.46 -12.25 -14.10
N PRO A 124 -4.51 -13.04 -13.57
CA PRO A 124 -3.35 -13.49 -14.33
C PRO A 124 -3.69 -14.30 -15.57
N LEU A 125 -4.69 -15.20 -15.48
CA LEU A 125 -5.16 -15.97 -16.63
C LEU A 125 -5.71 -15.08 -17.74
N ALA A 126 -6.52 -14.08 -17.40
CA ALA A 126 -7.06 -13.14 -18.37
C ALA A 126 -5.95 -12.38 -19.11
N VAL A 127 -4.94 -11.88 -18.37
CA VAL A 127 -3.79 -11.19 -18.96
C VAL A 127 -2.95 -12.14 -19.82
N LEU A 128 -2.75 -13.38 -19.38
CA LEU A 128 -2.03 -14.40 -20.13
C LEU A 128 -2.73 -14.75 -21.45
N ILE A 129 -4.06 -14.86 -21.44
CA ILE A 129 -4.87 -15.07 -22.66
C ILE A 129 -4.70 -13.88 -23.62
N VAL A 130 -4.68 -12.65 -23.11
CA VAL A 130 -4.44 -11.44 -23.92
C VAL A 130 -3.05 -11.49 -24.55
N ILE A 131 -2.02 -11.83 -23.76
CA ILE A 131 -0.64 -11.99 -24.25
C ILE A 131 -0.57 -13.05 -25.36
N MET A 132 -1.20 -14.21 -25.18
CA MET A 132 -1.18 -15.31 -26.16
C MET A 132 -1.89 -14.96 -27.47
N LYS A 133 -2.95 -14.15 -27.41
CA LYS A 133 -3.68 -13.69 -28.60
C LYS A 133 -3.02 -12.51 -29.30
N THR A 134 -2.00 -11.92 -28.68
CA THR A 134 -1.34 -10.71 -29.19
C THR A 134 -0.21 -11.08 -30.15
N ASP A 135 -0.19 -10.41 -31.30
CA ASP A 135 0.80 -10.63 -32.34
C ASP A 135 2.16 -10.01 -31.92
N SER A 136 3.09 -10.85 -31.46
CA SER A 136 4.39 -10.43 -30.92
C SER A 136 5.24 -9.62 -31.90
N SER A 137 5.00 -9.81 -33.21
CA SER A 137 5.71 -9.08 -34.27
C SER A 137 5.37 -7.58 -34.33
N LYS A 138 4.22 -7.18 -33.78
CA LYS A 138 3.66 -5.81 -33.88
C LYS A 138 3.52 -5.12 -32.53
N THR A 139 3.88 -5.81 -31.45
CA THR A 139 3.58 -5.39 -30.09
C THR A 139 4.85 -4.88 -29.42
N PRO A 140 4.86 -3.65 -28.90
CA PRO A 140 6.04 -3.10 -28.25
C PRO A 140 6.35 -3.87 -26.97
N THR A 141 7.63 -4.02 -26.64
CA THR A 141 8.08 -4.71 -25.42
C THR A 141 7.44 -4.15 -24.14
N VAL A 142 7.15 -2.84 -24.09
CA VAL A 142 6.52 -2.18 -22.95
C VAL A 142 5.16 -2.79 -22.58
N PHE A 143 4.44 -3.34 -23.57
CA PHE A 143 3.12 -3.93 -23.34
C PHE A 143 3.24 -5.18 -22.47
N TYR A 144 4.14 -6.10 -22.84
CA TYR A 144 4.41 -7.30 -22.05
C TYR A 144 4.89 -6.97 -20.64
N PHE A 145 5.73 -5.93 -20.52
CA PHE A 145 6.17 -5.44 -19.22
C PHE A 145 5.02 -4.92 -18.35
N SER A 146 4.13 -4.12 -18.93
CA SER A 146 2.95 -3.58 -18.24
C SER A 146 1.99 -4.70 -17.82
N CYS A 147 1.82 -5.71 -18.67
CA CYS A 147 1.05 -6.91 -18.34
C CYS A 147 1.67 -7.69 -17.17
N LEU A 148 2.98 -7.95 -17.19
CA LEU A 148 3.67 -8.63 -16.08
C LEU A 148 3.55 -7.85 -14.77
N MET A 149 3.73 -6.53 -14.80
CA MET A 149 3.55 -5.68 -13.63
C MET A 149 2.11 -5.73 -13.08
N THR A 150 1.12 -5.76 -13.97
CA THR A 150 -0.29 -5.90 -13.59
C THR A 150 -0.55 -7.25 -12.91
N ILE A 151 0.03 -8.33 -13.43
CA ILE A 151 -0.07 -9.68 -12.82
C ILE A 151 0.57 -9.68 -11.43
N ILE A 152 1.80 -9.18 -11.30
CA ILE A 152 2.52 -9.11 -10.03
C ILE A 152 1.68 -8.34 -9.00
N TRP A 153 1.21 -7.15 -9.37
CA TRP A 153 0.42 -6.30 -8.49
C TRP A 153 -0.90 -6.96 -8.08
N SER A 154 -1.60 -7.59 -9.03
CA SER A 154 -2.85 -8.29 -8.74
C SER A 154 -2.65 -9.41 -7.73
N ILE A 155 -1.63 -10.25 -7.94
CA ILE A 155 -1.32 -11.37 -7.03
C ILE A 155 -0.95 -10.85 -5.64
N ILE A 156 -0.15 -9.78 -5.52
CA ILE A 156 0.18 -9.16 -4.24
C ILE A 156 -1.10 -8.66 -3.55
N MET A 157 -1.97 -7.94 -4.26
CA MET A 157 -3.18 -7.36 -3.67
C MET A 157 -4.28 -8.37 -3.35
N THR A 158 -4.26 -9.56 -3.94
CA THR A 158 -5.24 -10.62 -3.61
C THR A 158 -4.71 -11.64 -2.62
N LEU A 159 -3.46 -12.10 -2.81
CA LEU A 159 -2.88 -13.21 -2.04
C LEU A 159 -1.89 -12.72 -0.99
N GLY A 160 -1.19 -11.61 -1.25
CA GLY A 160 -0.27 -10.99 -0.30
C GLY A 160 -0.91 -10.05 0.69
N LEU A 161 -2.11 -9.54 0.40
CA LEU A 161 -2.79 -8.57 1.26
C LEU A 161 -2.99 -9.06 2.70
N PRO A 162 -3.44 -10.31 2.96
CA PRO A 162 -3.61 -10.77 4.35
C PRO A 162 -2.28 -10.81 5.14
N LEU A 163 -1.17 -11.17 4.50
CA LEU A 163 0.16 -11.17 5.11
C LEU A 163 0.64 -9.74 5.40
N ILE A 164 0.41 -8.81 4.46
CA ILE A 164 0.75 -7.39 4.61
C ILE A 164 -0.09 -6.75 5.72
N ASP A 165 -1.37 -7.06 5.79
CA ASP A 165 -2.29 -6.53 6.81
C ASP A 165 -1.96 -7.06 8.19
N TYR A 166 -1.60 -8.34 8.31
CA TYR A 166 -1.17 -8.91 9.58
C TYR A 166 0.13 -8.26 10.09
N SER A 167 1.13 -8.07 9.23
CA SER A 167 2.38 -7.43 9.64
C SER A 167 2.23 -5.95 10.02
N LYS A 168 1.16 -5.28 9.58
CA LYS A 168 0.91 -3.86 9.86
C LYS A 168 -0.25 -3.61 10.84
N ARG A 169 -0.78 -4.66 11.46
CA ARG A 169 -2.04 -4.61 12.19
C ARG A 169 -1.95 -3.75 13.45
N TYR A 170 -2.92 -2.84 13.62
CA TYR A 170 -3.05 -2.00 14.82
C TYR A 170 -3.86 -2.66 15.94
N SER A 171 -4.59 -3.75 15.66
CA SER A 171 -5.47 -4.41 16.64
C SER A 171 -4.72 -4.88 17.88
N ASP A 172 -3.50 -5.37 17.72
CA ASP A 172 -2.77 -6.03 18.81
C ASP A 172 -2.27 -5.02 19.84
N VAL A 173 -1.82 -3.85 19.35
CA VAL A 173 -1.40 -2.72 20.19
C VAL A 173 -2.61 -2.07 20.84
N PHE A 174 -3.68 -1.82 20.07
CA PHE A 174 -4.83 -1.08 20.58
C PHE A 174 -5.71 -1.90 21.52
N SER A 175 -5.81 -3.22 21.34
CA SER A 175 -6.48 -4.11 22.30
C SER A 175 -5.76 -4.13 23.65
N GLN A 176 -4.43 -4.05 23.68
CA GLN A 176 -3.67 -3.89 24.93
C GLN A 176 -3.99 -2.58 25.63
N ILE A 177 -4.02 -1.47 24.88
CA ILE A 177 -4.41 -0.16 25.42
C ILE A 177 -5.85 -0.21 25.99
N GLN A 178 -6.78 -0.89 25.31
CA GLN A 178 -8.15 -1.05 25.78
C GLN A 178 -8.26 -1.80 27.12
N MET A 179 -7.32 -2.71 27.41
CA MET A 179 -7.29 -3.41 28.70
C MET A 179 -6.77 -2.52 29.85
N ILE A 180 -6.00 -1.49 29.52
CA ILE A 180 -5.36 -0.59 30.49
C ILE A 180 -6.25 0.62 30.80
N VAL A 181 -6.90 1.17 29.78
CA VAL A 181 -7.77 2.35 29.89
C VAL A 181 -9.22 1.89 30.11
N PRO A 182 -9.84 2.23 31.26
CA PRO A 182 -11.23 1.91 31.50
C PRO A 182 -12.16 2.55 30.47
N LYS A 183 -13.27 1.86 30.14
CA LYS A 183 -14.26 2.38 29.20
C LYS A 183 -14.90 3.65 29.73
N GLY A 184 -14.96 4.69 28.90
CA GLY A 184 -15.58 5.98 29.23
C GLY A 184 -14.63 7.00 29.87
N GLU A 185 -13.40 6.61 30.17
CA GLU A 185 -12.37 7.54 30.65
C GLU A 185 -11.92 8.50 29.55
N CYS A 186 -11.54 9.71 29.95
CA CYS A 186 -10.94 10.66 29.03
C CYS A 186 -9.47 10.30 28.77
N VAL A 187 -9.12 10.23 27.49
CA VAL A 187 -7.74 10.01 27.04
C VAL A 187 -7.26 11.21 26.23
N ILE A 188 -6.15 11.79 26.64
CA ILE A 188 -5.43 12.81 25.88
C ILE A 188 -4.50 12.10 24.91
N SER A 189 -4.37 12.56 23.67
CA SER A 189 -3.38 12.04 22.71
C SER A 189 -2.34 13.09 22.36
N GLN A 190 -1.07 12.68 22.34
CA GLN A 190 0.07 13.48 21.88
C GLN A 190 0.78 12.78 20.72
N GLY A 191 1.03 13.50 19.63
CA GLY A 191 1.72 12.97 18.45
C GLY A 191 0.93 11.92 17.67
N LEU A 192 -0.29 11.59 18.11
CA LEU A 192 -1.13 10.58 17.49
C LEU A 192 -1.74 11.11 16.18
N GLY A 193 -1.36 10.50 15.05
CA GLY A 193 -1.88 10.88 13.74
C GLY A 193 -3.39 10.69 13.60
N GLU A 194 -4.02 11.42 12.67
CA GLU A 194 -5.48 11.33 12.46
C GLU A 194 -5.95 9.92 12.07
N PRO A 195 -5.27 9.19 11.15
CA PRO A 195 -5.62 7.80 10.85
C PRO A 195 -5.51 6.89 12.08
N GLN A 196 -4.45 7.03 12.87
CA GLN A 196 -4.23 6.23 14.08
C GLN A 196 -5.31 6.48 15.13
N ARG A 197 -5.76 7.73 15.29
CA ARG A 197 -6.90 8.08 16.16
C ARG A 197 -8.19 7.44 15.70
N ALA A 198 -8.47 7.48 14.40
CA ALA A 198 -9.65 6.84 13.83
C ALA A 198 -9.61 5.31 14.03
N MET A 199 -8.44 4.69 13.82
CA MET A 199 -8.24 3.26 14.05
C MET A 199 -8.36 2.89 15.53
N LEU A 200 -7.80 3.70 16.44
CA LEU A 200 -7.94 3.50 17.88
C LEU A 200 -9.42 3.48 18.27
N HIS A 201 -10.18 4.48 17.83
CA HIS A 201 -11.61 4.54 18.07
C HIS A 201 -12.35 3.34 17.44
N TYR A 202 -11.98 2.92 16.23
CA TYR A 202 -12.57 1.77 15.56
C TYR A 202 -12.38 0.45 16.34
N TYR A 203 -11.17 0.18 16.82
CA TYR A 203 -10.86 -1.08 17.52
C TYR A 203 -11.27 -1.07 18.99
N THR A 204 -11.23 0.08 19.66
CA THR A 204 -11.36 0.15 21.13
C THR A 204 -12.57 0.93 21.61
N GLY A 205 -13.14 1.78 20.77
CA GLY A 205 -14.15 2.78 21.14
C GLY A 205 -13.59 4.02 21.86
N ILE A 206 -12.28 4.08 22.12
CA ILE A 206 -11.65 5.20 22.83
C ILE A 206 -11.59 6.42 21.91
N LYS A 207 -12.12 7.55 22.39
CA LYS A 207 -11.98 8.86 21.73
C LYS A 207 -10.89 9.66 22.44
N THR A 208 -9.97 10.20 21.66
CA THR A 208 -8.84 10.99 22.19
C THR A 208 -9.00 12.47 21.92
N SER A 209 -8.62 13.30 22.88
CA SER A 209 -8.50 14.75 22.73
C SER A 209 -7.05 15.13 22.46
N ARG A 210 -6.79 15.94 21.44
CA ARG A 210 -5.43 16.32 21.03
C ARG A 210 -4.84 17.37 21.95
N VAL A 211 -3.61 17.17 22.39
CA VAL A 211 -2.82 18.25 23.03
C VAL A 211 -2.60 19.39 22.05
N GLU A 212 -2.41 19.07 20.76
CA GLU A 212 -2.09 20.04 19.71
C GLU A 212 -3.24 21.02 19.43
N ASN A 213 -4.48 20.68 19.80
CA ASN A 213 -5.64 21.56 19.66
C ASN A 213 -5.81 22.54 20.85
N GLY A 214 -4.89 22.54 21.82
CA GLY A 214 -4.90 23.46 22.96
C GLY A 214 -5.92 23.15 24.05
N SER A 215 -6.71 22.07 23.92
CA SER A 215 -7.65 21.64 24.96
C SER A 215 -7.03 20.52 25.82
N LEU A 216 -6.15 20.90 26.74
CA LEU A 216 -5.79 20.02 27.84
C LEU A 216 -6.96 20.03 28.83
N ASN A 217 -7.83 19.02 28.76
CA ASN A 217 -8.77 18.79 29.84
C ASN A 217 -7.93 18.29 31.03
N GLU A 218 -7.75 19.15 32.04
CA GLU A 218 -7.07 18.81 33.30
C GLU A 218 -7.74 17.64 34.04
N SER A 219 -8.95 17.25 33.65
CA SER A 219 -9.74 16.15 34.20
C SER A 219 -9.56 14.81 33.48
N CYS A 220 -8.63 14.70 32.51
CA CYS A 220 -8.31 13.41 31.89
C CYS A 220 -7.18 12.74 32.67
N HIS A 221 -7.36 11.46 33.00
CA HIS A 221 -6.40 10.66 33.81
C HIS A 221 -5.43 9.82 32.97
N TYR A 222 -5.55 9.86 31.64
CA TYR A 222 -4.72 9.08 30.74
C TYR A 222 -4.17 9.92 29.59
N LEU A 223 -2.89 9.74 29.29
CA LEU A 223 -2.21 10.32 28.13
C LEU A 223 -1.64 9.20 27.25
N LEU A 224 -2.08 9.13 26.00
CA LEU A 224 -1.56 8.26 24.96
C LEU A 224 -0.59 9.03 24.07
N ARG A 225 0.68 8.63 24.08
CA ARG A 225 1.73 9.21 23.24
C ARG A 225 2.08 8.26 22.11
N GLN A 226 2.09 8.77 20.88
CA GLN A 226 2.76 8.11 19.74
C GLN A 226 4.12 8.79 19.55
N GLY A 227 5.19 8.01 19.62
CA GLY A 227 6.56 8.49 19.45
C GLY A 227 7.32 7.71 18.37
N LYS A 228 8.42 8.29 17.91
CA LYS A 228 9.42 7.59 17.10
C LYS A 228 10.68 7.32 17.90
N THR A 229 11.46 6.29 17.58
CA THR A 229 12.69 5.93 18.31
C THR A 229 13.73 7.05 18.38
N THR A 230 13.69 8.01 17.45
CA THR A 230 14.50 9.25 17.48
C THR A 230 14.04 10.31 18.48
N THR A 231 12.86 10.15 19.08
CA THR A 231 12.34 11.03 20.12
C THR A 231 12.88 10.54 21.47
N GLU A 232 13.53 11.42 22.23
CA GLU A 232 13.99 11.10 23.59
C GLU A 232 12.83 10.47 24.38
N LYS A 233 13.01 9.23 24.85
CA LYS A 233 12.14 8.60 25.83
C LYS A 233 12.26 9.40 27.13
N LYS A 234 11.49 10.49 27.25
CA LYS A 234 11.32 11.17 28.53
C LYS A 234 10.65 10.18 29.47
N SER A 235 11.39 9.77 30.48
CA SER A 235 10.91 8.95 31.59
C SER A 235 9.97 9.83 32.43
N PHE A 236 8.69 9.82 32.09
CA PHE A 236 7.67 10.29 33.02
C PHE A 236 7.50 9.20 34.08
N HIS A 237 7.46 9.60 35.35
CA HIS A 237 7.32 8.65 36.48
C HIS A 237 6.02 7.84 36.44
N ASP A 238 5.04 8.24 35.61
CA ASP A 238 3.70 7.64 35.54
C ASP A 238 3.45 6.78 34.28
N LEU A 239 4.50 6.21 33.67
CA LEU A 239 4.35 5.27 32.55
C LEU A 239 3.65 3.98 33.02
N ILE A 240 2.46 3.70 32.47
CA ILE A 240 1.68 2.49 32.78
C ILE A 240 2.02 1.38 31.79
N TRP A 241 2.21 1.73 30.52
CA TRP A 241 2.43 0.76 29.45
C TRP A 241 3.18 1.37 28.28
N SER A 242 4.01 0.56 27.64
CA SER A 242 4.72 0.88 26.40
C SER A 242 4.68 -0.33 25.48
N GLY A 243 4.45 -0.11 24.19
CA GLY A 243 4.50 -1.16 23.18
C GLY A 243 4.64 -0.61 21.77
N SER A 244 4.95 -1.48 20.82
CA SER A 244 5.01 -1.16 19.39
C SER A 244 4.21 -2.19 18.60
N ARG A 245 3.95 -1.89 17.31
CA ARG A 245 3.33 -2.88 16.42
C ARG A 245 4.29 -4.05 16.18
N PRO A 246 3.77 -5.27 15.96
CA PRO A 246 4.61 -6.39 15.55
C PRO A 246 5.45 -6.03 14.32
N GLY A 247 6.78 -6.21 14.39
CA GLY A 247 7.70 -5.92 13.29
C GLY A 247 8.01 -4.44 13.06
N GLU A 248 7.51 -3.52 13.90
CA GLU A 248 7.79 -2.09 13.83
C GLU A 248 8.61 -1.66 15.06
N GLU A 249 9.87 -1.28 14.83
CA GLU A 249 10.80 -0.85 15.90
C GLU A 249 10.96 0.68 15.99
N ASP A 250 10.58 1.40 14.93
CA ASP A 250 10.75 2.85 14.83
C ASP A 250 9.58 3.65 15.42
N GLU A 251 8.43 3.01 15.60
CA GLU A 251 7.19 3.62 16.10
C GLU A 251 6.74 2.92 17.38
N PHE A 252 6.51 3.70 18.44
CA PHE A 252 6.02 3.17 19.71
C PHE A 252 4.82 3.97 20.24
N TYR A 253 4.07 3.30 21.09
CA TYR A 253 2.91 3.81 21.81
C TYR A 253 3.16 3.68 23.30
N GLU A 254 2.89 4.74 24.04
CA GLU A 254 3.02 4.78 25.49
C GLU A 254 1.76 5.35 26.12
N VAL A 255 1.34 4.74 27.22
CA VAL A 255 0.21 5.20 28.03
C VAL A 255 0.74 5.65 29.38
N PHE A 256 0.45 6.89 29.73
CA PHE A 256 0.78 7.50 31.02
C PHE A 256 -0.49 7.73 31.83
N LYS A 257 -0.35 7.65 33.15
CA LYS A 257 -1.37 8.16 34.07
C LYS A 257 -1.12 9.65 34.31
N THR A 258 -2.13 10.48 34.15
CA THR A 258 -2.08 11.89 34.52
C THR A 258 -2.78 12.06 35.88
N HIS A 259 -2.17 12.88 36.74
CA HIS A 259 -2.68 13.18 38.09
C HIS A 259 -3.93 14.06 38.05
#